data_AF-A0A2E6WZY6-F1
#
_entry.id   AF-A0A2E6WZY6-F1
#
_cell.length_a   1.000
_cell.length_b   1.000
_cell.length_c   1.000
_cell.angle_alpha   90.00
_cell.angle_beta   90.00
_cell.angle_gamma   90.00
#
_symmetry.space_group_name_H-M   'P 1'
#
loop_
_entity.id
_entity.type
_entity.pdbx_description
1 polymer ?
#
loop_
_entity_poly.entity_id
_entity_poly.type
_entity_poly.pdbx_seq_one_letter_code
_entity_poly.pdbx_strand_id
1 'polypeptide(L)'
;MQDLFETELWQGKTIADLLTLEFLASAAGSVIGAIVILLLGWVISSWLQHRVENLGKRNKHLDEMLFEFLASIVRYVVLGFTVLFVLNTFGVKTTSVVAVIGAAGLAIGLALQGTLSNVAAGVMLILFRPIKIGDFVVIAGEMGTVKQINLNYTVLADLSNVQVIVPNSEVWGNVITNYSVNPTRRAEWTFGVGYGANLKTAEEIIRSTITADARAHADPEPFVQVSNLGDSSVDFLVRVWCSADDYFAFKADMTRKVKEALDEGGVDIPFPTRTIVQAAAE
;
A
#
# COMPACT_ATOMS: atom_id res chain seq x y z
N MET A 1 -73.28 6.75 -27.55
CA MET A 1 -72.58 5.44 -27.40
C MET A 1 -71.46 5.25 -28.43
N GLN A 2 -71.54 5.81 -29.64
CA GLN A 2 -70.44 5.80 -30.61
C GLN A 2 -69.28 6.75 -30.25
N ASP A 3 -69.56 7.91 -29.65
CA ASP A 3 -68.53 8.89 -29.20
C ASP A 3 -67.54 8.36 -28.14
N LEU A 4 -67.94 7.38 -27.32
CA LEU A 4 -67.03 6.82 -26.32
C LEU A 4 -65.89 6.04 -26.97
N PHE A 5 -66.13 5.40 -28.13
CA PHE A 5 -65.13 4.54 -28.76
C PHE A 5 -64.03 5.29 -29.52
N GLU A 6 -64.28 6.54 -29.90
CA GLU A 6 -63.34 7.40 -30.64
C GLU A 6 -62.51 8.33 -29.73
N THR A 7 -62.79 8.34 -28.42
CA THR A 7 -61.95 9.11 -27.49
C THR A 7 -60.55 8.51 -27.38
N GLU A 8 -59.53 9.30 -27.75
CA GLU A 8 -58.13 8.93 -27.61
C GLU A 8 -57.75 8.86 -26.12
N LEU A 9 -57.37 7.68 -25.64
CA LEU A 9 -57.00 7.47 -24.23
C LEU A 9 -55.48 7.44 -24.01
N TRP A 10 -54.69 7.00 -25.01
CA TRP A 10 -53.23 6.90 -24.87
C TRP A 10 -52.50 6.78 -26.23
N GLN A 11 -51.45 7.59 -26.44
CA GLN A 11 -50.60 7.60 -27.64
C GLN A 11 -51.35 7.61 -29.00
N GLY A 12 -52.46 8.34 -29.11
CA GLY A 12 -53.21 8.45 -30.36
C GLY A 12 -53.99 7.19 -30.77
N LYS A 13 -54.24 6.26 -29.83
CA LYS A 13 -55.05 5.07 -30.06
C LYS A 13 -56.46 5.23 -29.46
N THR A 14 -57.46 4.84 -30.26
CA THR A 14 -58.88 4.85 -29.87
C THR A 14 -59.23 3.61 -29.01
N ILE A 15 -60.39 3.63 -28.33
CA ILE A 15 -60.87 2.47 -27.55
C ILE A 15 -61.12 1.26 -28.47
N ALA A 16 -61.51 1.50 -29.73
CA ALA A 16 -61.69 0.46 -30.73
C ALA A 16 -60.36 -0.23 -31.10
N ASP A 17 -59.26 0.52 -31.23
CA ASP A 17 -57.93 -0.03 -31.51
C ASP A 17 -57.39 -0.90 -30.35
N LEU A 18 -57.70 -0.51 -29.12
CA LEU A 18 -57.35 -1.26 -27.90
C LEU A 18 -58.12 -2.59 -27.76
N LEU A 19 -59.26 -2.74 -28.44
CA LEU A 19 -60.08 -3.96 -28.48
C LEU A 19 -59.79 -4.85 -29.69
N THR A 20 -58.85 -4.47 -30.57
CA THR A 20 -58.44 -5.31 -31.70
C THR A 20 -57.73 -6.58 -31.21
N LEU A 21 -58.03 -7.70 -31.86
CA LEU A 21 -57.42 -9.00 -31.56
C LEU A 21 -55.89 -8.98 -31.69
N GLU A 22 -55.36 -8.16 -32.61
CA GLU A 22 -53.92 -7.97 -32.81
C GLU A 22 -53.26 -7.21 -31.65
N PHE A 23 -53.90 -6.16 -31.13
CA PHE A 23 -53.41 -5.45 -29.95
C PHE A 23 -53.43 -6.35 -28.72
N LEU A 24 -54.53 -7.08 -28.48
CA LEU A 24 -54.63 -8.01 -27.36
C LEU A 24 -53.62 -9.17 -27.47
N ALA A 25 -53.37 -9.70 -28.67
CA ALA A 25 -52.39 -10.75 -28.89
C ALA A 25 -50.95 -10.26 -28.66
N SER A 26 -50.60 -9.07 -29.15
CA SER A 26 -49.27 -8.47 -28.92
C SER A 26 -49.05 -8.12 -27.44
N ALA A 27 -50.03 -7.53 -26.78
CA ALA A 27 -49.98 -7.22 -25.36
C ALA A 27 -49.84 -8.49 -24.51
N ALA A 28 -50.59 -9.55 -24.82
CA ALA A 28 -50.45 -10.86 -24.18
C ALA A 28 -49.04 -11.45 -24.41
N GLY A 29 -48.49 -11.34 -25.62
CA GLY A 29 -47.12 -11.75 -25.93
C GLY A 29 -46.07 -11.02 -25.09
N SER A 30 -46.18 -9.69 -24.97
CA SER A 30 -45.29 -8.88 -24.13
C SER A 30 -45.41 -9.21 -22.65
N VAL A 31 -46.62 -9.46 -22.16
CA VAL A 31 -46.86 -9.88 -20.77
C VAL A 31 -46.27 -11.27 -20.50
N ILE A 32 -46.46 -12.24 -21.40
CA ILE A 32 -45.84 -13.57 -21.28
C ILE A 32 -44.32 -13.45 -21.30
N GLY A 33 -43.75 -12.68 -22.23
CA GLY A 33 -42.32 -12.41 -22.30
C GLY A 33 -41.79 -11.79 -21.00
N ALA A 34 -42.48 -10.78 -20.46
CA ALA A 34 -42.13 -10.17 -19.18
C ALA A 34 -42.17 -11.16 -18.02
N ILE A 35 -43.19 -12.02 -17.94
CA ILE A 35 -43.29 -13.07 -16.92
C ILE A 35 -42.14 -14.06 -17.03
N VAL A 36 -41.81 -14.51 -18.24
CA VAL A 36 -40.69 -15.43 -18.48
C VAL A 36 -39.37 -14.80 -18.06
N ILE A 37 -39.12 -13.54 -18.44
CA ILE A 37 -37.91 -12.81 -18.06
C ILE A 37 -37.83 -12.66 -16.53
N LEU A 38 -38.94 -12.33 -15.88
CA LEU A 38 -39.00 -12.14 -14.43
C LEU A 38 -38.74 -13.46 -13.69
N LEU A 39 -39.34 -14.56 -14.14
CA LEU A 39 -39.07 -15.90 -13.61
C LEU A 39 -37.61 -16.30 -13.78
N LEU A 40 -37.05 -16.12 -14.99
CA LEU A 40 -35.64 -16.41 -15.25
C LEU A 40 -34.71 -15.55 -14.39
N GLY A 41 -34.95 -14.25 -14.30
CA GLY A 41 -34.16 -13.34 -13.48
C GLY A 41 -34.24 -13.69 -11.99
N TRP A 42 -35.41 -14.09 -11.49
CA TRP A 42 -35.57 -14.53 -10.12
C TRP A 42 -34.83 -15.86 -9.83
N VAL A 43 -34.94 -16.83 -10.74
CA VAL A 43 -34.20 -18.11 -10.63
C VAL A 43 -32.69 -17.88 -10.68
N ILE A 44 -32.20 -17.09 -11.64
CA ILE A 44 -30.78 -16.79 -11.82
C ILE A 44 -30.22 -16.01 -10.63
N SER A 45 -30.94 -14.98 -10.16
CA SER A 45 -30.51 -14.19 -9.00
C SER A 45 -30.45 -15.02 -7.72
N SER A 46 -31.46 -15.86 -7.48
CA SER A 46 -31.46 -16.80 -6.36
C SER A 46 -30.32 -17.81 -6.48
N TRP A 47 -30.11 -18.40 -7.66
CA TRP A 47 -29.01 -19.33 -7.88
C TRP A 47 -27.65 -18.69 -7.61
N LEU A 48 -27.37 -17.50 -8.16
CA LEU A 48 -26.13 -16.76 -7.93
C LEU A 48 -25.93 -16.43 -6.45
N GLN A 49 -26.98 -15.96 -5.75
CA GLN A 49 -26.93 -15.66 -4.33
C GLN A 49 -26.48 -16.89 -3.52
N HIS A 50 -27.16 -18.03 -3.70
CA HIS A 50 -26.81 -19.27 -3.00
C HIS A 50 -25.40 -19.76 -3.35
N ARG A 51 -24.92 -19.50 -4.57
CA ARG A 51 -23.53 -19.83 -4.95
C ARG A 51 -22.52 -18.98 -4.19
N VAL A 52 -22.78 -17.68 -4.02
CA VAL A 52 -21.91 -16.78 -3.24
C VAL A 52 -21.94 -17.15 -1.76
N GLU A 53 -23.11 -17.37 -1.17
CA GLU A 53 -23.24 -17.79 0.24
C GLU A 53 -22.54 -19.12 0.52
N ASN A 54 -22.69 -20.09 -0.39
CA ASN A 54 -22.03 -21.39 -0.25
C ASN A 54 -20.51 -21.32 -0.36
N LEU A 55 -19.94 -20.30 -1.02
CA LEU A 55 -18.49 -20.07 -1.00
C LEU A 55 -18.02 -19.63 0.39
N GLY A 56 -18.79 -18.78 1.08
CA GLY A 56 -18.51 -18.37 2.45
C GLY A 56 -18.53 -19.54 3.43
N LYS A 57 -19.58 -20.37 3.38
CA LYS A 57 -19.75 -21.54 4.27
C LYS A 57 -18.66 -22.61 4.14
N ARG A 58 -17.97 -22.67 3.01
CA ARG A 58 -16.87 -23.62 2.78
C ARG A 58 -15.56 -23.19 3.44
N ASN A 59 -15.41 -21.92 3.77
CA ASN A 59 -14.18 -21.35 4.30
C ASN A 59 -14.42 -20.82 5.73
N LYS A 60 -14.14 -21.64 6.75
CA LYS A 60 -14.32 -21.30 8.18
C LYS A 60 -13.57 -20.05 8.69
N HIS A 61 -12.65 -19.50 7.89
CA HIS A 61 -11.88 -18.29 8.21
C HIS A 61 -12.49 -17.01 7.65
N LEU A 62 -13.55 -17.11 6.85
CA LEU A 62 -14.22 -15.96 6.24
C LEU A 62 -15.49 -15.65 7.02
N ASP A 63 -15.71 -14.35 7.27
CA ASP A 63 -16.90 -13.88 7.98
C ASP A 63 -18.16 -14.19 7.16
N GLU A 64 -19.08 -14.96 7.74
CA GLU A 64 -20.34 -15.34 7.12
C GLU A 64 -21.16 -14.11 6.74
N MET A 65 -21.11 -13.05 7.55
CA MET A 65 -21.82 -11.79 7.28
C MET A 65 -21.33 -11.09 6.01
N LEU A 66 -20.03 -11.16 5.70
CA LEU A 66 -19.48 -10.56 4.49
C LEU A 66 -20.04 -11.25 3.24
N PHE A 67 -20.11 -12.58 3.26
CA PHE A 67 -20.60 -13.35 2.11
C PHE A 67 -22.12 -13.19 1.92
N GLU A 68 -22.90 -13.10 2.99
CA GLU A 68 -24.33 -12.77 2.92
C GLU A 68 -24.57 -11.36 2.34
N PHE A 69 -23.76 -10.38 2.74
CA PHE A 69 -23.82 -9.03 2.20
C PHE A 69 -23.48 -8.99 0.70
N LEU A 70 -22.39 -9.65 0.28
CA LEU A 70 -22.00 -9.74 -1.14
C LEU A 70 -23.05 -10.49 -1.97
N ALA A 71 -23.61 -11.57 -1.44
CA ALA A 71 -24.66 -12.34 -2.11
C ALA A 71 -25.92 -11.50 -2.32
N SER A 72 -26.28 -10.67 -1.34
CA SER A 72 -27.38 -9.72 -1.44
C SER A 72 -27.13 -8.66 -2.52
N ILE A 73 -25.92 -8.09 -2.61
CA ILE A 73 -25.56 -7.15 -3.69
C ILE A 73 -25.73 -7.82 -5.06
N VAL A 74 -25.19 -9.02 -5.24
CA VAL A 74 -25.32 -9.76 -6.51
C VAL A 74 -26.78 -9.98 -6.89
N ARG A 75 -27.62 -10.38 -5.92
CA ARG A 75 -29.06 -10.56 -6.13
C ARG A 75 -29.73 -9.26 -6.61
N TYR A 76 -29.48 -8.15 -5.93
CA TYR A 76 -30.09 -6.86 -6.28
C TYR A 76 -29.62 -6.33 -7.64
N VAL A 77 -28.34 -6.53 -8.00
CA VAL A 77 -27.82 -6.17 -9.32
C VAL A 77 -28.53 -6.96 -10.41
N VAL A 78 -28.65 -8.28 -10.27
CA VAL A 78 -29.33 -9.15 -11.26
C VAL A 78 -30.82 -8.80 -11.37
N LEU A 79 -31.50 -8.55 -10.25
CA LEU A 79 -32.90 -8.12 -10.24
C LEU A 79 -33.06 -6.74 -10.91
N GLY A 80 -32.14 -5.82 -10.68
CA GLY A 80 -32.11 -4.51 -11.35
C GLY A 80 -32.08 -4.65 -12.87
N PHE A 81 -31.17 -5.48 -13.41
CA PHE A 81 -31.13 -5.79 -14.85
C PHE A 81 -32.40 -6.50 -15.34
N THR A 82 -32.96 -7.41 -14.55
CA THR A 82 -34.21 -8.09 -14.87
C THR A 82 -35.36 -7.10 -15.06
N VAL A 83 -35.50 -6.13 -14.15
CA VAL A 83 -36.51 -5.06 -14.26
C VAL A 83 -36.28 -4.21 -15.51
N LEU A 84 -35.02 -3.88 -15.84
CA LEU A 84 -34.70 -3.16 -17.08
C LEU A 84 -35.14 -3.93 -18.34
N PHE A 85 -34.93 -5.25 -18.38
CA PHE A 85 -35.37 -6.07 -19.50
C PHE A 85 -36.90 -6.13 -19.61
N VAL A 86 -37.60 -6.28 -18.48
CA VAL A 86 -39.07 -6.26 -18.45
C VAL A 86 -39.62 -4.93 -18.94
N LEU A 87 -39.07 -3.79 -18.49
CA LEU A 87 -39.48 -2.46 -18.94
C LEU A 87 -39.29 -2.28 -20.45
N ASN A 88 -38.20 -2.81 -20.99
CA ASN A 88 -37.93 -2.77 -22.43
C ASN A 88 -38.98 -3.58 -23.23
N THR A 89 -39.48 -4.71 -22.70
CA THR A 89 -40.56 -5.49 -23.34
C THR A 89 -41.85 -4.70 -23.50
N PHE A 90 -42.11 -3.72 -22.63
CA PHE A 90 -43.25 -2.80 -22.71
C PHE A 90 -42.97 -1.53 -23.51
N GLY A 91 -41.81 -1.43 -24.18
CA GLY A 91 -41.44 -0.26 -24.98
C GLY A 91 -41.06 0.97 -24.16
N VAL A 92 -40.83 0.82 -22.85
CA VAL A 92 -40.36 1.92 -21.99
C VAL A 92 -38.91 2.22 -22.33
N LYS A 93 -38.59 3.49 -22.61
CA LYS A 93 -37.21 3.94 -22.83
C LYS A 93 -36.42 3.80 -21.53
N THR A 94 -35.58 2.78 -21.44
CA THR A 94 -34.76 2.49 -20.25
C THR A 94 -33.54 3.39 -20.12
N THR A 95 -33.23 4.21 -21.12
CA THR A 95 -32.05 5.10 -21.17
C THR A 95 -31.91 5.99 -19.93
N SER A 96 -33.01 6.58 -19.46
CA SER A 96 -33.00 7.44 -18.26
C SER A 96 -32.70 6.67 -16.99
N VAL A 97 -33.21 5.43 -16.87
CA VAL A 97 -32.93 4.55 -15.72
C VAL A 97 -31.48 4.08 -15.73
N VAL A 98 -30.98 3.69 -16.90
CA VAL A 98 -29.56 3.32 -17.10
C VAL A 98 -28.64 4.49 -16.76
N ALA A 99 -29.00 5.72 -17.14
CA ALA A 99 -28.23 6.91 -16.80
C ALA A 99 -28.14 7.13 -15.28
N VAL A 100 -29.26 6.99 -14.55
CA VAL A 100 -29.28 7.12 -13.08
C VAL A 100 -28.47 6.02 -12.40
N ILE A 101 -28.63 4.76 -12.83
CA ILE A 101 -27.85 3.63 -12.30
C ILE A 101 -26.36 3.82 -12.59
N GLY A 102 -26.00 4.28 -13.79
CA GLY A 102 -24.63 4.59 -14.18
C GLY A 102 -24.02 5.68 -13.31
N ALA A 103 -24.75 6.78 -13.06
CA ALA A 103 -24.32 7.85 -12.17
C ALA A 103 -24.14 7.37 -10.72
N ALA A 104 -25.09 6.58 -10.20
CA ALA A 104 -24.98 5.97 -8.87
C ALA A 104 -23.79 5.01 -8.78
N GLY A 105 -23.57 4.18 -9.80
CA GLY A 105 -22.43 3.28 -9.89
C GLY A 105 -21.09 4.00 -9.92
N LEU A 106 -21.00 5.11 -10.68
CA LEU A 106 -19.82 5.97 -10.69
C LEU A 106 -19.56 6.58 -9.30
N ALA A 107 -20.59 7.10 -8.64
CA ALA A 107 -20.47 7.67 -7.30
C ALA A 107 -19.98 6.63 -6.27
N ILE A 108 -20.54 5.42 -6.29
CA ILE A 108 -20.09 4.31 -5.43
C ILE A 108 -18.65 3.89 -5.78
N GLY A 109 -18.31 3.80 -7.07
CA GLY A 109 -16.97 3.46 -7.52
C GLY A 109 -15.91 4.46 -7.06
N LEU A 110 -16.20 5.76 -7.18
CA LEU A 110 -15.33 6.84 -6.67
C LEU A 110 -15.21 6.78 -5.14
N ALA A 111 -16.31 6.49 -4.43
CA ALA A 111 -16.28 6.33 -2.97
C ALA A 111 -15.40 5.13 -2.53
N LEU A 112 -15.36 4.06 -3.33
CA LEU A 112 -14.58 2.85 -3.05
C LEU A 112 -13.17 2.86 -3.66
N GLN A 113 -12.81 3.91 -4.40
CA GLN A 113 -11.55 3.98 -5.15
C GLN A 113 -10.32 3.73 -4.25
N GLY A 114 -10.28 4.34 -3.06
CA GLY A 114 -9.17 4.15 -2.12
C GLY A 114 -9.03 2.71 -1.61
N THR A 115 -10.15 2.05 -1.30
CA THR A 115 -10.15 0.65 -0.85
C THR A 115 -9.71 -0.29 -1.96
N LEU A 116 -10.20 -0.06 -3.19
CA LEU A 116 -9.81 -0.86 -4.36
C LEU A 116 -8.32 -0.68 -4.71
N SER A 117 -7.80 0.55 -4.56
CA SER A 117 -6.37 0.85 -4.74
C SER A 117 -5.51 0.05 -3.76
N ASN A 118 -5.90 -0.01 -2.49
CA ASN A 118 -5.21 -0.83 -1.47
C ASN A 118 -5.21 -2.31 -1.80
N VAL A 119 -6.36 -2.86 -2.23
CA VAL A 119 -6.48 -4.26 -2.66
C VAL A 119 -5.54 -4.55 -3.83
N ALA A 120 -5.57 -3.71 -4.87
CA ALA A 120 -4.73 -3.87 -6.05
C ALA A 120 -3.24 -3.82 -5.68
N ALA A 121 -2.84 -2.84 -4.86
CA ALA A 121 -1.47 -2.74 -4.35
C ALA A 121 -1.07 -3.98 -3.52
N GLY A 122 -1.96 -4.52 -2.69
CA GLY A 122 -1.71 -5.76 -1.95
C GLY A 122 -1.46 -6.96 -2.85
N VAL A 123 -2.25 -7.13 -3.92
CA VAL A 123 -2.01 -8.18 -4.91
C VAL A 123 -0.64 -8.00 -5.58
N MET A 124 -0.27 -6.77 -5.93
CA MET A 124 1.03 -6.47 -6.52
C MET A 124 2.20 -6.78 -5.57
N LEU A 125 2.07 -6.43 -4.28
CA LEU A 125 3.06 -6.77 -3.26
C LEU A 125 3.23 -8.29 -3.09
N ILE A 126 2.14 -9.05 -3.11
CA ILE A 126 2.19 -10.51 -2.98
C ILE A 126 2.79 -11.17 -4.23
N LEU A 127 2.47 -10.63 -5.42
CA LEU A 127 2.90 -11.17 -6.71
C LEU A 127 4.38 -10.89 -6.97
N PHE A 128 4.81 -9.63 -6.85
CA PHE A 128 6.18 -9.21 -7.17
C PHE A 128 7.14 -9.30 -5.98
N ARG A 129 6.62 -9.35 -4.75
CA ARG A 129 7.38 -9.48 -3.51
C ARG A 129 8.59 -8.53 -3.39
N PRO A 130 8.40 -7.20 -3.57
CA PRO A 130 9.48 -6.23 -3.36
C PRO A 130 9.94 -6.18 -1.89
N ILE A 131 9.07 -6.62 -0.97
CA ILE A 131 9.34 -6.82 0.45
C ILE A 131 8.84 -8.21 0.86
N LYS A 132 9.52 -8.83 1.82
CA LYS A 132 9.15 -10.12 2.39
C LYS A 132 8.90 -10.00 3.88
N ILE A 133 8.11 -10.94 4.42
CA ILE A 133 7.95 -11.09 5.86
C ILE A 133 9.34 -11.37 6.47
N GLY A 134 9.72 -10.58 7.46
CA GLY A 134 11.04 -10.61 8.09
C GLY A 134 11.99 -9.50 7.62
N ASP A 135 11.71 -8.84 6.50
CA ASP A 135 12.57 -7.75 6.02
C ASP A 135 12.46 -6.52 6.93
N PHE A 136 13.58 -5.87 7.22
CA PHE A 136 13.64 -4.57 7.88
C PHE A 136 13.65 -3.45 6.82
N VAL A 137 12.61 -2.62 6.85
CA VAL A 137 12.31 -1.67 5.77
C VAL A 137 11.96 -0.29 6.31
N VAL A 138 12.13 0.73 5.47
CA VAL A 138 11.54 2.06 5.65
C VAL A 138 10.59 2.32 4.49
N ILE A 139 9.34 2.62 4.83
CA ILE A 139 8.25 2.82 3.86
C ILE A 139 7.36 3.94 4.38
N ALA A 140 7.07 4.93 3.53
CA ALA A 140 6.22 6.07 3.89
C ALA A 140 6.65 6.80 5.18
N GLY A 141 7.97 6.83 5.46
CA GLY A 141 8.53 7.44 6.68
C GLY A 141 8.56 6.54 7.91
N GLU A 142 7.90 5.38 7.87
CA GLU A 142 7.86 4.41 8.96
C GLU A 142 8.98 3.37 8.82
N MET A 143 9.69 3.09 9.91
CA MET A 143 10.81 2.13 9.95
C MET A 143 10.44 0.92 10.79
N GLY A 144 10.55 -0.29 10.24
CA GLY A 144 10.26 -1.51 11.00
C GLY A 144 10.46 -2.80 10.23
N THR A 145 10.29 -3.92 10.93
CA THR A 145 10.31 -5.27 10.35
C THR A 145 8.93 -5.66 9.85
N VAL A 146 8.82 -6.11 8.60
CA VAL A 146 7.57 -6.61 8.02
C VAL A 146 7.14 -7.88 8.76
N LYS A 147 5.97 -7.83 9.41
CA LYS A 147 5.37 -8.97 10.12
C LYS A 147 4.32 -9.68 9.27
N GLN A 148 3.52 -8.94 8.53
CA GLN A 148 2.42 -9.49 7.75
C GLN A 148 2.08 -8.59 6.56
N ILE A 149 1.71 -9.19 5.44
CA ILE A 149 1.17 -8.50 4.27
C ILE A 149 -0.25 -9.03 4.05
N ASN A 150 -1.25 -8.20 4.31
CA ASN A 150 -2.65 -8.51 4.04
C ASN A 150 -3.07 -7.93 2.69
N LEU A 151 -4.31 -8.20 2.27
CA LEU A 151 -4.83 -7.68 1.00
C LEU A 151 -4.89 -6.15 0.96
N ASN A 152 -5.19 -5.49 2.08
CA ASN A 152 -5.43 -4.03 2.10
C ASN A 152 -4.33 -3.24 2.81
N TYR A 153 -3.55 -3.88 3.67
CA TYR A 153 -2.53 -3.23 4.49
C TYR A 153 -1.36 -4.16 4.79
N THR A 154 -0.23 -3.57 5.12
CA THR A 154 0.98 -4.23 5.58
C THR A 154 1.23 -3.87 7.04
N VAL A 155 1.65 -4.85 7.83
CA VAL A 155 1.95 -4.70 9.25
C VAL A 155 3.46 -4.72 9.44
N LEU A 156 3.98 -3.66 10.05
CA LEU A 156 5.36 -3.54 10.50
C LEU A 156 5.40 -3.63 12.04
N ALA A 157 6.50 -4.14 12.57
CA ALA A 157 6.88 -3.89 13.96
C ALA A 157 8.04 -2.91 13.96
N ASP A 158 7.86 -1.76 14.60
CA ASP A 158 8.93 -0.77 14.70
C ASP A 158 10.08 -1.26 15.62
N LEU A 159 11.11 -0.43 15.79
CA LEU A 159 12.25 -0.72 16.67
C LEU A 159 11.86 -0.91 18.16
N SER A 160 10.72 -0.36 18.57
CA SER A 160 10.15 -0.50 19.92
C SER A 160 9.16 -1.67 20.00
N ASN A 161 9.01 -2.45 18.93
CA ASN A 161 8.05 -3.54 18.78
C ASN A 161 6.58 -3.10 18.89
N VAL A 162 6.29 -1.84 18.53
CA VAL A 162 4.93 -1.31 18.34
C VAL A 162 4.42 -1.70 16.96
N GLN A 163 3.15 -2.09 16.88
CA GLN A 163 2.51 -2.44 15.62
C GLN A 163 2.19 -1.18 14.80
N VAL A 164 2.76 -1.10 13.60
CA VAL A 164 2.48 -0.05 12.63
C VAL A 164 1.73 -0.66 11.45
N ILE A 165 0.56 -0.12 11.13
CA ILE A 165 -0.31 -0.60 10.05
C ILE A 165 -0.29 0.42 8.92
N VAL A 166 0.25 0.01 7.77
CA VAL A 166 0.41 0.87 6.60
C VAL A 166 -0.52 0.41 5.48
N PRO A 167 -1.38 1.26 4.91
CA PRO A 167 -2.19 0.91 3.75
C PRO A 167 -1.31 0.46 2.57
N ASN A 168 -1.71 -0.59 1.86
CA ASN A 168 -0.89 -1.15 0.78
C ASN A 168 -0.66 -0.17 -0.37
N SER A 169 -1.60 0.73 -0.64
CA SER A 169 -1.42 1.77 -1.66
C SER A 169 -0.27 2.71 -1.30
N GLU A 170 -0.06 3.01 -0.02
CA GLU A 170 1.09 3.79 0.46
C GLU A 170 2.37 2.98 0.35
N VAL A 171 2.33 1.68 0.63
CA VAL A 171 3.51 0.82 0.49
C VAL A 171 3.98 0.75 -0.95
N TRP A 172 3.05 0.53 -1.89
CA TRP A 172 3.35 0.41 -3.32
C TRP A 172 3.65 1.76 -3.99
N GLY A 173 2.99 2.82 -3.52
CA GLY A 173 3.10 4.17 -4.10
C GLY A 173 4.33 4.97 -3.66
N ASN A 174 5.01 4.55 -2.58
CA ASN A 174 6.17 5.25 -2.04
C ASN A 174 7.50 4.52 -2.28
N VAL A 175 8.60 5.23 -2.05
CA VAL A 175 9.95 4.65 -2.07
C VAL A 175 10.10 3.65 -0.91
N ILE A 176 10.54 2.44 -1.24
CA ILE A 176 10.82 1.37 -0.28
C ILE A 176 12.34 1.28 -0.10
N THR A 177 12.82 1.55 1.12
CA THR A 177 14.22 1.27 1.48
C THR A 177 14.27 -0.06 2.22
N ASN A 178 14.89 -1.07 1.63
CA ASN A 178 15.00 -2.40 2.23
C ASN A 178 16.45 -2.67 2.70
N TYR A 179 16.62 -2.89 3.99
CA TYR A 179 17.93 -3.14 4.60
C TYR A 179 18.31 -4.62 4.67
N SER A 180 17.39 -5.53 4.35
CA SER A 180 17.55 -6.98 4.49
C SER A 180 17.84 -7.72 3.19
N VAL A 181 17.62 -7.10 2.04
CA VAL A 181 17.85 -7.74 0.72
C VAL A 181 19.34 -7.96 0.44
N ASN A 182 20.19 -7.00 0.80
CA ASN A 182 21.63 -7.10 0.61
C ASN A 182 22.27 -7.71 1.87
N PRO A 183 23.08 -8.78 1.73
CA PRO A 183 23.66 -9.48 2.88
C PRO A 183 24.72 -8.65 3.61
N THR A 184 25.30 -7.65 2.95
CA THR A 184 26.32 -6.77 3.51
C THR A 184 25.85 -5.33 3.55
N ARG A 185 26.35 -4.58 4.53
CA ARG A 185 26.09 -3.15 4.71
C ARG A 185 27.40 -2.42 5.00
N ARG A 186 27.51 -1.19 4.51
CA ARG A 186 28.66 -0.33 4.78
C ARG A 186 28.40 0.53 6.01
N ALA A 187 29.12 0.24 7.09
CA ALA A 187 29.17 1.10 8.25
C ALA A 187 30.00 2.34 7.93
N GLU A 188 29.54 3.49 8.43
CA GLU A 188 30.18 4.79 8.22
C GLU A 188 30.29 5.51 9.57
N TRP A 189 31.47 6.05 9.82
CA TRP A 189 31.79 6.88 10.98
C TRP A 189 32.55 8.13 10.55
N THR A 190 32.45 9.16 11.39
CA THR A 190 33.26 10.36 11.32
C THR A 190 33.98 10.51 12.66
N PHE A 191 35.30 10.45 12.65
CA PHE A 191 36.12 10.65 13.85
C PHE A 191 36.94 11.93 13.71
N GLY A 192 36.70 12.89 14.59
CA GLY A 192 37.44 14.16 14.63
C GLY A 192 38.66 14.06 15.55
N VAL A 193 39.81 14.52 15.08
CA VAL A 193 41.05 14.63 15.89
C VAL A 193 41.53 16.08 15.94
N GLY A 194 42.35 16.42 16.93
CA GLY A 194 42.88 17.76 17.09
C GLY A 194 43.74 18.21 15.91
N TYR A 195 43.76 19.50 15.59
CA TYR A 195 44.58 20.05 14.50
C TYR A 195 46.09 19.83 14.70
N GLY A 196 46.55 19.69 15.95
CA GLY A 196 47.93 19.36 16.28
C GLY A 196 48.26 17.87 16.26
N ALA A 197 47.27 17.00 16.05
CA ALA A 197 47.47 15.55 16.07
C ALA A 197 48.25 15.08 14.83
N ASN A 198 49.04 14.02 15.00
CA ASN A 198 49.67 13.35 13.87
C ASN A 198 48.61 12.54 13.11
N LEU A 199 48.21 13.03 11.93
CA LEU A 199 47.16 12.42 11.12
C LEU A 199 47.49 11.00 10.67
N LYS A 200 48.76 10.69 10.41
CA LYS A 200 49.18 9.34 10.03
C LYS A 200 49.00 8.37 11.18
N THR A 201 49.41 8.76 12.40
CA THR A 201 49.21 7.94 13.60
C THR A 201 47.73 7.74 13.91
N ALA A 202 46.92 8.78 13.79
CA ALA A 202 45.47 8.69 13.96
C ALA A 202 44.84 7.72 12.94
N GLU A 203 45.20 7.81 11.66
CA GLU A 203 44.71 6.89 10.62
C GLU A 203 45.09 5.44 10.92
N GLU A 204 46.34 5.18 11.29
CA GLU A 204 46.85 3.84 11.61
C GLU A 204 46.10 3.23 12.81
N ILE A 205 45.85 4.01 13.87
CA ILE A 205 45.07 3.56 15.04
C ILE A 205 43.64 3.24 14.65
N ILE A 206 42.96 4.14 13.93
CA ILE A 206 41.57 3.96 13.50
C ILE A 206 41.45 2.71 12.62
N ARG A 207 42.32 2.61 11.61
CA ARG A 207 42.34 1.49 10.66
C ARG A 207 42.56 0.17 11.38
N SER A 208 43.64 0.05 12.16
CA SER A 208 43.99 -1.19 12.85
C SER A 208 42.92 -1.63 13.84
N THR A 209 42.31 -0.70 14.58
CA THR A 209 41.25 -1.00 15.55
C THR A 209 40.01 -1.60 14.87
N ILE A 210 39.59 -1.02 13.75
CA ILE A 210 38.38 -1.48 13.05
C ILE A 210 38.64 -2.78 12.29
N THR A 211 39.78 -2.90 11.60
CA THR A 211 40.11 -4.11 10.84
C THR A 211 40.49 -5.31 11.70
N ALA A 212 40.77 -5.11 12.99
CA ALA A 212 41.00 -6.18 13.94
C ALA A 212 39.71 -6.89 14.40
N ASP A 213 38.53 -6.26 14.23
CA ASP A 213 37.25 -6.89 14.58
C ASP A 213 36.80 -7.86 13.49
N ALA A 214 36.40 -9.07 13.88
CA ALA A 214 36.03 -10.13 12.94
C ALA A 214 34.83 -9.79 12.03
N ARG A 215 34.01 -8.80 12.40
CA ARG A 215 32.87 -8.32 11.61
C ARG A 215 33.28 -7.41 10.45
N ALA A 216 34.51 -6.91 10.44
CA ALA A 216 35.02 -6.04 9.38
C ALA A 216 35.41 -6.87 8.15
N HIS A 217 34.79 -6.58 7.01
CA HIS A 217 35.19 -7.18 5.74
C HIS A 217 36.42 -6.46 5.18
N ALA A 218 37.39 -7.24 4.71
CA ALA A 218 38.59 -6.71 4.06
C ALA A 218 38.36 -6.34 2.58
N ASP A 219 37.34 -6.92 1.94
CA ASP A 219 36.92 -6.62 0.58
C ASP A 219 35.42 -6.25 0.55
N PRO A 220 35.03 -5.07 0.04
CA PRO A 220 35.89 -3.98 -0.44
C PRO A 220 36.81 -3.37 0.61
N GLU A 221 37.94 -2.80 0.17
CA GLU A 221 38.96 -2.23 1.07
C GLU A 221 38.37 -1.16 2.01
N PRO A 222 38.65 -1.23 3.32
CA PRO A 222 38.31 -0.19 4.28
C PRO A 222 38.81 1.20 3.86
N PHE A 223 37.88 2.13 3.70
CA PHE A 223 38.19 3.52 3.41
C PHE A 223 38.39 4.27 4.73
N VAL A 224 39.58 4.82 4.94
CA VAL A 224 39.93 5.66 6.09
C VAL A 224 40.71 6.84 5.54
N GLN A 225 40.10 8.01 5.46
CA GLN A 225 40.76 9.22 4.95
C GLN A 225 40.25 10.48 5.65
N VAL A 226 41.07 11.52 5.66
CA VAL A 226 40.64 12.86 6.07
C VAL A 226 39.64 13.38 5.03
N SER A 227 38.42 13.64 5.47
CA SER A 227 37.34 14.15 4.61
C SER A 227 37.09 15.64 4.77
N ASN A 228 37.40 16.20 5.94
CA ASN A 228 37.05 17.57 6.26
C ASN A 228 38.04 18.19 7.26
N LEU A 229 38.21 19.51 7.17
CA LEU A 229 38.92 20.34 8.15
C LEU A 229 37.85 21.26 8.79
N GLY A 230 37.31 20.86 9.94
CA GLY A 230 36.19 21.51 10.61
C GLY A 230 36.60 22.61 11.59
N ASP A 231 35.64 23.25 12.25
CA ASP A 231 35.90 24.43 13.09
C ASP A 231 36.84 24.17 14.28
N SER A 232 36.91 22.92 14.77
CA SER A 232 37.77 22.54 15.89
C SER A 232 38.44 21.17 15.73
N SER A 233 38.21 20.45 14.62
CA SER A 233 38.73 19.11 14.39
C SER A 233 39.13 18.86 12.93
N VAL A 234 40.05 17.93 12.72
CA VAL A 234 40.29 17.29 11.43
C VAL A 234 39.51 15.99 11.40
N ASP A 235 38.59 15.85 10.46
CA ASP A 235 37.62 14.75 10.45
C ASP A 235 38.06 13.63 9.50
N PHE A 236 38.19 12.42 10.04
CA PHE A 236 38.35 11.19 9.28
C PHE A 236 36.99 10.59 8.93
N LEU A 237 36.75 10.39 7.65
CA LEU A 237 35.66 9.57 7.14
C LEU A 237 36.11 8.12 7.07
N VAL A 238 35.39 7.26 7.77
CA VAL A 238 35.69 5.83 7.85
C VAL A 238 34.52 5.04 7.31
N ARG A 239 34.78 4.15 6.34
CA ARG A 239 33.76 3.27 5.75
C ARG A 239 34.28 1.85 5.67
N VAL A 240 33.54 0.93 6.29
CA VAL A 240 33.89 -0.50 6.33
C VAL A 240 32.65 -1.33 6.09
N TRP A 241 32.77 -2.36 5.26
CA TRP A 241 31.69 -3.31 5.01
C TRP A 241 31.60 -4.35 6.13
N CYS A 242 30.37 -4.74 6.47
CA CYS A 242 30.05 -5.76 7.47
C CYS A 242 28.80 -6.52 7.04
N SER A 243 28.49 -7.62 7.72
CA SER A 243 27.22 -8.32 7.55
C SER A 243 26.04 -7.43 7.99
N ALA A 244 24.92 -7.51 7.28
CA ALA A 244 23.76 -6.66 7.52
C ALA A 244 23.20 -6.81 8.95
N ASP A 245 23.23 -8.03 9.48
CA ASP A 245 22.75 -8.39 10.82
C ASP A 245 23.62 -7.79 11.93
N ASP A 246 24.93 -7.73 11.70
CA ASP A 246 25.90 -7.21 12.66
C ASP A 246 26.01 -5.67 12.63
N TYR A 247 25.44 -5.03 11.61
CA TYR A 247 25.65 -3.61 11.30
C TYR A 247 25.49 -2.69 12.52
N PHE A 248 24.41 -2.84 13.29
CA PHE A 248 24.12 -1.95 14.42
C PHE A 248 25.10 -2.17 15.58
N ALA A 249 25.38 -3.42 15.93
CA ALA A 249 26.33 -3.75 16.99
C ALA A 249 27.75 -3.32 16.59
N PHE A 250 28.17 -3.61 15.36
CA PHE A 250 29.47 -3.20 14.83
C PHE A 250 29.63 -1.68 14.83
N LYS A 251 28.61 -0.94 14.38
CA LYS A 251 28.62 0.53 14.38
C LYS A 251 28.82 1.09 15.79
N ALA A 252 28.04 0.62 16.76
CA ALA A 252 28.09 1.11 18.14
C ALA A 252 29.40 0.73 18.84
N ASP A 253 29.83 -0.53 18.73
CA ASP A 253 31.04 -1.03 19.38
C ASP A 253 32.28 -0.30 18.88
N MET A 254 32.43 -0.14 17.56
CA MET A 254 33.59 0.51 16.96
C MET A 254 33.68 1.99 17.34
N THR A 255 32.55 2.69 17.49
CA THR A 255 32.57 4.08 17.98
C THR A 255 33.25 4.18 19.33
N ARG A 256 32.97 3.26 20.25
CA ARG A 256 33.61 3.22 21.57
C ARG A 256 35.07 2.77 21.48
N LYS A 257 35.34 1.64 20.82
CA LYS A 257 36.70 1.07 20.76
C LYS A 257 37.70 2.01 20.09
N VAL A 258 37.30 2.69 19.02
CA VAL A 258 38.16 3.67 18.33
C VAL A 258 38.47 4.85 19.23
N LYS A 259 37.49 5.35 19.99
CA LYS A 259 37.73 6.41 20.98
C LYS A 259 38.76 5.97 22.01
N GLU A 260 38.57 4.80 22.61
CA GLU A 260 39.50 4.26 23.62
C GLU A 260 40.91 4.07 23.04
N ALA A 261 41.02 3.56 21.80
CA ALA A 261 42.30 3.37 21.12
C ALA A 261 43.02 4.70 20.76
N LEU A 262 42.27 5.74 20.37
CA LEU A 262 42.83 7.06 20.11
C LEU A 262 43.39 7.70 21.39
N ASP A 263 42.68 7.58 22.50
CA ASP A 263 43.16 8.05 23.82
C ASP A 263 44.45 7.34 24.24
N GLU A 264 44.49 6.00 24.12
CA GLU A 264 45.68 5.20 24.43
C GLU A 264 46.87 5.54 23.52
N GLY A 265 46.59 5.87 22.26
CA GLY A 265 47.58 6.31 21.28
C GLY A 265 48.02 7.77 21.43
N GLY A 266 47.48 8.51 22.41
CA GLY A 266 47.80 9.93 22.64
C GLY A 266 47.29 10.86 21.55
N VAL A 267 46.27 10.45 20.79
CA VAL A 267 45.62 11.29 19.77
C VAL A 267 44.46 12.03 20.43
N ASP A 268 44.61 13.34 20.59
CA ASP A 268 43.61 14.19 21.23
C ASP A 268 42.33 14.31 20.37
N ILE A 269 41.18 14.15 21.02
CA ILE A 269 39.86 14.40 20.46
C ILE A 269 39.41 15.78 20.97
N PRO A 270 39.35 16.79 20.09
CA PRO A 270 39.29 18.18 20.53
C PRO A 270 37.89 18.53 21.04
N PHE A 271 37.83 19.34 22.10
CA PHE A 271 36.62 20.06 22.45
C PHE A 271 36.39 21.22 21.47
N PRO A 272 35.15 21.72 21.32
CA PRO A 272 34.89 22.97 20.63
C PRO A 272 35.78 24.09 21.20
N THR A 273 36.64 24.66 20.36
CA THR A 273 37.63 25.65 20.77
C THR A 273 37.29 27.01 20.17
N ARG A 274 37.50 28.09 20.93
CA ARG A 274 37.34 29.46 20.45
C ARG A 274 38.54 30.30 20.83
N THR A 275 39.09 31.02 19.86
CA THR A 275 40.10 32.05 20.10
C THR A 275 39.42 33.33 20.58
N ILE A 276 39.75 33.78 21.79
CA ILE A 276 39.30 35.07 22.34
C ILE A 276 40.45 36.06 22.18
N VAL A 277 40.20 37.12 21.42
CA VAL A 277 41.13 38.25 21.28
C VAL A 277 40.65 39.35 22.22
N GLN A 278 41.38 39.60 23.30
CA GLN A 278 41.10 40.71 24.22
C GLN A 278 41.87 41.94 23.76
N ALA A 279 41.15 42.99 23.36
CA ALA A 279 41.77 44.28 23.08
C ALA A 279 42.26 44.90 24.40
N ALA A 280 43.49 45.45 24.41
CA ALA A 280 43.99 46.19 25.56
C ALA A 280 43.13 47.44 25.79
N ALA A 281 42.77 47.72 27.04
CA ALA A 281 42.12 48.98 27.40
C ALA A 281 43.15 50.10 27.27
N GLU A 282 42.86 51.09 26.42
CA GLU A 282 43.62 52.34 26.28
C GLU A 282 43.56 53.20 27.56
#